data_AF-A0A968FWE0-F1
#
_entry.id   AF-A0A968FWE0-F1
#
_cell.length_a   1.000
_cell.length_b   1.000
_cell.length_c   1.000
_cell.angle_alpha   90.00
_cell.angle_beta   90.00
_cell.angle_gamma   90.00
#
_symmetry.space_group_name_H-M   'P 1'
#
loop_
_entity.id
_entity.type
_entity.pdbx_description
1 polymer ?
#
loop_
_entity_poly.entity_id
_entity_poly.type
_entity_poly.pdbx_seq_one_letter_code
_entity_poly.pdbx_strand_id
1 'polypeptide(L)'
;MMIPRSGTRFLKLWLPVLLLITVIQDVPADNRSTGIDRMVRQIEGLFPVLEGYVLAVKGNRVAIDLKRGQAIQPGDTLNLIRLGAPI
;
A
#
# COMPACT_ATOMS: atom_id res chain seq x y z
N MET A 1 55.31 -39.57 -26.35
CA MET A 1 53.90 -39.49 -25.89
C MET A 1 53.86 -38.43 -24.79
N MET A 2 53.38 -37.22 -25.11
CA MET A 2 53.44 -36.08 -24.20
C MET A 2 52.14 -35.29 -24.35
N ILE A 3 51.33 -35.28 -23.30
CA ILE A 3 50.05 -34.56 -23.23
C ILE A 3 50.37 -33.11 -22.84
N PRO A 4 50.14 -32.10 -23.70
CA PRO A 4 50.34 -30.72 -23.27
C PRO A 4 49.18 -30.28 -22.37
N ARG A 5 49.50 -30.10 -21.08
CA ARG A 5 48.70 -29.38 -20.09
C ARG A 5 48.48 -27.94 -20.56
N SER A 6 47.33 -27.65 -21.16
CA SER A 6 46.87 -26.29 -21.44
C SER A 6 45.38 -26.17 -21.11
N GLY A 7 45.05 -26.18 -19.81
CA GLY A 7 43.65 -26.19 -19.36
C GLY A 7 43.32 -25.18 -18.24
N THR A 8 44.27 -24.35 -17.80
CA THR A 8 44.07 -23.51 -16.59
C THR A 8 43.95 -22.02 -16.88
N ARG A 9 44.27 -21.57 -18.10
CA ARG A 9 44.19 -20.13 -18.46
C ARG A 9 42.79 -19.71 -18.89
N PHE A 10 42.07 -20.58 -19.60
CA PHE A 10 40.69 -20.33 -20.01
C PHE A 10 39.77 -20.27 -18.78
N LEU A 11 39.85 -21.24 -17.88
CA LEU A 11 39.02 -21.30 -16.66
C LEU A 11 39.19 -20.06 -15.75
N LYS A 12 40.41 -19.50 -15.66
CA LYS A 12 40.70 -18.30 -14.86
C LYS A 12 40.12 -17.00 -15.45
N LEU A 13 39.95 -16.93 -16.77
CA LEU A 13 39.34 -15.79 -17.45
C LEU A 13 37.82 -15.77 -17.31
N TRP A 14 37.19 -16.95 -17.21
CA TRP A 14 35.73 -17.08 -17.06
C TRP A 14 35.26 -17.01 -15.60
N LEU A 15 36.13 -17.29 -14.62
CA LEU A 15 35.82 -17.20 -13.19
C LEU A 15 35.29 -15.82 -12.74
N PRO A 16 35.90 -14.67 -13.10
CA PRO A 16 35.37 -13.37 -12.70
C PRO A 16 34.04 -13.03 -13.39
N VAL A 17 33.82 -13.52 -14.61
CA VAL A 17 32.55 -13.33 -15.35
C VAL A 17 31.42 -14.11 -14.69
N LEU A 18 31.67 -15.35 -14.28
CA LEU A 18 30.69 -16.16 -13.54
C LEU A 18 30.36 -15.55 -12.17
N LEU A 19 31.36 -14.99 -11.48
CA LEU A 19 31.19 -14.33 -10.19
C LEU A 19 30.43 -13.00 -10.33
N LEU A 20 30.55 -12.30 -11.47
CA LEU A 20 29.75 -11.11 -11.77
C LEU A 20 28.26 -11.45 -11.99
N ILE A 21 27.96 -12.60 -12.58
CA ILE A 21 26.58 -13.04 -12.87
C ILE A 21 25.81 -13.37 -11.57
N THR A 22 26.48 -13.89 -10.54
CA THR A 22 25.82 -14.20 -9.25
C THR A 22 25.48 -12.95 -8.44
N VAL A 23 26.10 -11.80 -8.70
CA VAL A 23 25.82 -10.54 -7.99
C VAL A 23 24.52 -9.87 -8.49
N ILE A 24 24.01 -10.25 -9.67
CA ILE A 24 22.83 -9.61 -10.28
C ILE A 24 21.51 -10.31 -9.88
N GLN A 25 21.54 -11.39 -9.11
CA GLN A 25 20.35 -12.20 -8.83
C GLN A 25 19.42 -11.70 -7.72
N ASP A 26 19.69 -10.55 -7.09
CA ASP A 26 18.78 -9.97 -6.10
C ASP A 26 17.85 -8.90 -6.73
N VAL A 27 17.08 -9.31 -7.73
CA VAL A 27 15.88 -8.56 -8.12
C VAL A 27 14.76 -9.04 -7.22
N PRO A 28 14.38 -8.28 -6.17
CA PRO A 28 13.32 -8.69 -5.28
C PRO A 28 12.05 -8.91 -6.09
N ALA A 29 11.52 -10.12 -5.99
CA ALA A 29 10.27 -10.52 -6.60
C ALA A 29 9.15 -9.58 -6.17
N ASP A 30 8.66 -8.82 -7.14
CA ASP A 30 7.29 -8.40 -7.28
C ASP A 30 6.60 -7.79 -6.04
N ASN A 31 6.93 -6.52 -5.77
CA ASN A 31 6.24 -5.66 -4.81
C ASN A 31 4.90 -5.09 -5.35
N ARG A 32 4.21 -5.78 -6.27
CA ARG A 32 2.93 -5.31 -6.86
C ARG A 32 1.83 -5.09 -5.82
N SER A 33 1.83 -5.86 -4.73
CA SER A 33 0.94 -5.64 -3.58
C SER A 33 1.18 -4.26 -2.97
N THR A 34 2.44 -3.86 -2.75
CA THR A 34 2.79 -2.56 -2.17
C THR A 34 2.42 -1.36 -3.05
N GLY A 35 2.39 -1.53 -4.38
CA GLY A 35 2.01 -0.48 -5.32
C GLY A 35 0.52 -0.18 -5.27
N ILE A 36 -0.30 -1.23 -5.37
CA ILE A 36 -1.76 -1.14 -5.24
C ILE A 36 -2.14 -0.63 -3.85
N ASP A 37 -1.55 -1.18 -2.79
CA ASP A 37 -1.84 -0.74 -1.41
C ASP A 37 -1.50 0.73 -1.18
N ARG A 38 -0.40 1.22 -1.78
CA ARG A 38 -0.06 2.64 -1.77
C ARG A 38 -1.06 3.48 -2.55
N MET A 39 -1.52 3.02 -3.72
CA MET A 39 -2.54 3.71 -4.50
C MET A 39 -3.86 3.79 -3.75
N VAL A 40 -4.30 2.70 -3.13
CA VAL A 40 -5.52 2.68 -2.29
C VAL A 40 -5.39 3.65 -1.12
N ARG A 41 -4.28 3.62 -0.38
CA ARG A 41 -4.05 4.56 0.72
C ARG A 41 -3.96 6.02 0.28
N GLN A 42 -3.43 6.28 -0.92
CA GLN A 42 -3.41 7.61 -1.51
C GLN A 42 -4.83 8.09 -1.87
N ILE A 43 -5.67 7.20 -2.41
CA ILE A 43 -7.07 7.50 -2.72
C ILE A 43 -7.86 7.75 -1.42
N GLU A 44 -7.74 6.86 -0.43
CA GLU A 44 -8.38 7.02 0.88
C GLU A 44 -7.96 8.31 1.59
N GLY A 45 -6.69 8.72 1.46
CA GLY A 45 -6.20 9.99 2.02
C GLY A 45 -6.81 11.24 1.37
N LEU A 46 -7.33 11.13 0.15
CA LEU A 46 -8.03 12.24 -0.53
C LEU A 46 -9.51 12.35 -0.10
N PHE A 47 -10.06 11.30 0.51
CA PHE A 47 -11.44 11.26 1.01
C PHE A 47 -11.42 11.23 2.54
N PRO A 48 -11.29 12.40 3.21
CA PRO A 48 -11.34 12.44 4.66
C PRO A 48 -12.67 11.84 5.13
N VAL A 49 -12.59 10.88 6.07
CA VAL A 49 -13.78 10.30 6.68
C VAL A 49 -14.61 11.42 7.30
N LEU A 50 -15.86 11.51 6.88
CA LEU A 50 -16.77 12.56 7.32
C LEU A 50 -17.26 12.23 8.74
N GLU A 51 -16.47 12.62 9.73
CA GLU A 51 -16.78 12.42 11.14
C GLU A 51 -17.48 13.64 11.74
N GLY A 52 -18.64 13.41 12.35
CA GLY A 52 -19.41 14.42 13.07
C GLY A 52 -20.07 13.85 14.33
N TYR A 53 -20.49 14.73 15.22
CA TYR A 53 -21.22 14.36 16.44
C TYR A 53 -22.71 14.65 16.28
N VAL A 54 -23.56 13.73 16.73
CA VAL A 54 -24.99 14.00 16.81
C VAL A 54 -25.23 14.97 17.98
N LEU A 55 -25.76 16.16 17.66
CA LEU A 55 -26.10 17.17 18.65
C LEU A 55 -27.51 16.98 19.20
N ALA A 56 -28.47 16.61 18.34
CA ALA A 56 -29.86 16.48 18.73
C ALA A 56 -30.64 15.52 17.83
N VAL A 57 -31.65 14.88 18.41
CA VAL A 57 -32.64 14.08 17.68
C VAL A 57 -34.01 14.67 17.97
N LYS A 58 -34.76 15.03 16.91
CA LYS A 58 -36.11 15.59 17.01
C LYS A 58 -37.04 14.85 16.05
N GLY A 59 -37.84 13.93 16.59
CA GLY A 59 -38.70 13.07 15.78
C GLY A 59 -37.87 12.26 14.79
N ASN A 60 -38.08 12.49 13.49
CA ASN A 60 -37.34 11.85 12.40
C ASN A 60 -36.15 12.67 11.86
N ARG A 61 -35.75 13.75 12.55
CA ARG A 61 -34.63 14.60 12.15
C ARG A 61 -33.46 14.46 13.12
N VAL A 62 -32.25 14.39 12.56
CA VAL A 62 -30.99 14.37 13.32
C VAL A 62 -30.22 15.64 12.98
N ALA A 63 -29.80 16.38 14.00
CA ALA A 63 -28.88 17.49 13.86
C ALA A 63 -27.46 17.00 14.17
N ILE A 64 -26.54 17.21 13.23
CA ILE A 64 -25.16 16.72 13.29
C ILE A 64 -24.24 17.93 13.21
N ASP A 65 -23.25 18.00 14.09
CA ASP A 65 -22.13 18.93 13.95
C ASP A 65 -21.02 18.27 13.14
N LEU A 66 -20.61 18.93 12.08
CA LEU A 66 -19.55 18.47 11.20
C LEU A 66 -18.33 19.36 11.37
N LYS A 67 -17.14 18.80 11.17
CA LYS A 67 -15.92 19.60 11.20
C LYS A 67 -15.95 20.62 10.06
N ARG A 68 -15.42 21.82 10.34
CA ARG A 68 -15.36 22.92 9.37
C ARG A 68 -14.67 22.47 8.08
N GLY A 69 -15.31 22.70 6.94
CA GLY A 69 -14.81 22.27 5.62
C GLY A 69 -15.39 20.95 5.13
N GLN A 70 -16.21 20.25 5.91
CA GLN A 70 -16.97 19.09 5.47
C GLN A 70 -18.34 19.53 4.91
N ALA A 71 -18.41 19.73 3.60
CA ALA A 71 -19.67 20.01 2.93
C ALA A 71 -20.47 18.70 2.75
N ILE A 72 -21.76 18.73 3.09
CA ILE A 72 -22.72 17.68 2.75
C ILE A 72 -23.63 18.19 1.65
N GLN A 73 -23.90 17.33 0.68
CA GLN A 73 -24.78 17.60 -0.44
C GLN A 73 -26.05 16.74 -0.35
N PRO A 74 -27.19 17.21 -0.90
CA PRO A 74 -28.35 16.36 -1.08
C PRO A 74 -28.01 15.10 -1.87
N GLY A 75 -28.31 13.93 -1.31
CA GLY A 75 -27.96 12.62 -1.89
C GLY A 75 -26.81 11.90 -1.19
N ASP A 76 -26.03 12.61 -0.36
CA ASP A 76 -25.00 11.97 0.46
C ASP A 76 -25.62 11.00 1.47
N THR A 77 -24.96 9.85 1.64
CA THR A 77 -25.37 8.84 2.62
C THR A 77 -24.48 8.93 3.85
N LEU A 78 -25.09 9.09 5.02
CA LEU A 78 -24.39 9.12 6.31
C LEU A 78 -24.70 7.87 7.11
N ASN A 79 -23.66 7.23 7.64
CA ASN A 79 -23.81 6.11 8.56
C ASN A 79 -23.90 6.62 10.00
N LEU A 80 -25.00 6.32 10.69
CA LEU A 80 -25.16 6.63 12.09
C LEU A 80 -24.67 5.47 12.95
N ILE A 81 -23.64 5.69 13.76
CA ILE A 81 -23.08 4.70 14.67
C ILE A 81 -23.44 5.10 16.11
N ARG A 82 -24.20 4.25 16.81
CA ARG A 82 -24.42 4.40 18.26
C ARG A 82 -23.32 3.67 19.00
N LEU A 83 -22.52 4.40 19.76
CA LEU A 83 -21.52 3.85 20.68
C LEU A 83 -22.09 3.84 22.10
N GLY A 84 -22.11 2.68 22.74
CA GLY A 84 -22.58 2.53 24.12
C GLY A 84 -22.90 1.08 24.47
N ALA A 85 -22.87 0.76 25.76
CA ALA A 85 -23.37 -0.53 26.24
C ALA A 85 -24.87 -0.63 25.99
N PRO A 86 -25.40 -1.83 25.66
CA PRO A 86 -26.84 -2.04 25.65
C PRO A 86 -27.39 -1.69 27.04
N ILE A 87 -28.39 -0.80 27.05
CA ILE A 87 -29.12 -0.36 28.25
C ILE A 87 -30.32 -1.27 28.46
#